data_AF-A0A537PXC5-F1
#
_entry.id   AF-A0A537PXC5-F1
#
_cell.length_a   1.000
_cell.length_b   1.000
_cell.length_c   1.000
_cell.angle_alpha   90.00
_cell.angle_beta   90.00
_cell.angle_gamma   90.00
#
_symmetry.space_group_name_H-M   'P 1'
#
loop_
_entity.id
_entity.type
_entity.pdbx_description
1 polymer ?
#
loop_
_entity_poly.entity_id
_entity_poly.type
_entity_poly.pdbx_seq_one_letter_code
_entity_poly.pdbx_strand_id
1 'polypeptide(L)'
;MAGKKSDDPSAESIAKANRRRLAFEEGVRAMADVEREAVAVRKNMERLRALRVAKEAEAVRTEATAGNTAAKTKRKKRIST
;
A
#
# COMPACT_ATOMS: atom_id res chain seq x y z
N MET A 1 -62.00 -5.16 -28.19
CA MET A 1 -61.57 -3.98 -27.40
C MET A 1 -60.19 -4.25 -26.83
N ALA A 2 -59.12 -3.84 -27.52
CA ALA A 2 -57.75 -4.00 -27.02
C ALA A 2 -57.40 -2.80 -26.13
N GLY A 3 -57.37 -3.00 -24.82
CA GLY A 3 -56.92 -2.01 -23.85
C GLY A 3 -55.44 -1.72 -24.06
N LYS A 4 -55.11 -0.47 -24.39
CA LYS A 4 -53.74 0.03 -24.53
C LYS A 4 -52.98 -0.21 -23.23
N LYS A 5 -51.91 -1.02 -23.27
CA LYS A 5 -50.95 -1.07 -22.17
C LYS A 5 -50.26 0.29 -22.15
N SER A 6 -50.32 1.01 -21.04
CA SER A 6 -49.55 2.23 -20.85
C SER A 6 -48.06 1.89 -21.00
N ASP A 7 -47.38 2.51 -21.96
CA ASP A 7 -45.94 2.33 -22.23
C ASP A 7 -45.05 2.86 -21.08
N ASP A 8 -45.65 3.51 -20.08
CA ASP A 8 -44.93 4.03 -18.92
C ASP A 8 -44.63 2.94 -17.89
N PRO A 9 -43.36 2.80 -17.45
CA PRO A 9 -42.98 1.85 -16.42
C PRO A 9 -43.65 2.21 -15.09
N SER A 10 -44.11 1.18 -14.36
CA SER A 10 -44.68 1.37 -13.02
C SER A 10 -43.66 1.98 -12.06
N ALA A 11 -44.15 2.72 -11.06
CA ALA A 11 -43.30 3.32 -10.01
C ALA A 11 -42.38 2.28 -9.33
N GLU A 12 -42.86 1.06 -9.14
CA GLU A 12 -42.08 -0.05 -8.58
C GLU A 12 -40.92 -0.47 -9.51
N SER A 13 -41.17 -0.51 -10.83
CA SER A 13 -40.14 -0.79 -11.85
C SER A 13 -39.03 0.26 -11.83
N ILE A 14 -39.41 1.55 -11.74
CA ILE A 14 -38.46 2.67 -11.63
C ILE A 14 -37.64 2.56 -10.34
N ALA A 15 -38.28 2.28 -9.21
CA ALA A 15 -37.59 2.11 -7.92
C ALA A 15 -36.58 0.95 -7.97
N LYS A 16 -36.95 -0.18 -8.59
CA LYS A 16 -36.07 -1.34 -8.77
C LYS A 16 -34.89 -1.02 -9.71
N ALA A 17 -35.13 -0.31 -10.80
CA ALA A 17 -34.09 0.13 -11.72
C ALA A 17 -33.08 1.06 -11.02
N ASN A 18 -33.57 2.01 -10.22
CA ASN A 18 -32.72 2.93 -9.46
C ASN A 18 -31.86 2.20 -8.43
N ARG A 19 -32.44 1.23 -7.68
CA ARG A 19 -31.66 0.41 -6.74
C ARG A 19 -30.55 -0.38 -7.43
N ARG A 20 -30.84 -0.97 -8.59
CA ARG A 20 -29.84 -1.70 -9.39
C ARG A 20 -28.72 -0.79 -9.87
N ARG A 21 -29.06 0.41 -10.32
CA ARG A 21 -28.08 1.41 -10.75
C ARG A 21 -27.16 1.82 -9.59
N LEU A 22 -27.72 2.13 -8.44
CA LEU A 22 -26.93 2.49 -7.24
C LEU A 22 -26.02 1.35 -6.81
N ALA A 23 -26.52 0.12 -6.74
CA ALA A 23 -25.72 -1.04 -6.40
C ALA A 23 -24.55 -1.29 -7.37
N PHE A 24 -24.77 -1.02 -8.67
CA PHE A 24 -23.70 -1.09 -9.67
C PHE A 24 -22.65 0.00 -9.46
N GLU A 25 -23.09 1.26 -9.29
CA GLU A 25 -22.19 2.40 -9.06
C GLU A 25 -21.36 2.21 -7.78
N GLU A 26 -21.97 1.71 -6.71
CA GLU A 26 -21.31 1.37 -5.45
C GLU A 26 -20.32 0.20 -5.63
N GLY A 27 -20.70 -0.84 -6.38
CA GLY A 27 -19.82 -1.97 -6.69
C GLY A 27 -18.56 -1.53 -7.46
N VAL A 28 -18.71 -0.64 -8.44
CA VAL A 28 -17.58 -0.07 -9.19
C VAL A 28 -16.67 0.76 -8.26
N ARG A 29 -17.25 1.58 -7.37
CA ARG A 29 -16.47 2.36 -6.41
C ARG A 29 -15.69 1.47 -5.45
N ALA A 30 -16.33 0.44 -4.90
CA ALA A 30 -15.70 -0.49 -3.98
C ALA A 30 -14.49 -1.21 -4.61
N MET A 31 -14.61 -1.64 -5.87
CA MET A 31 -13.49 -2.25 -6.59
C MET A 31 -12.34 -1.26 -6.80
N ALA A 32 -12.64 0.01 -7.12
CA ALA A 32 -11.65 1.06 -7.27
C ALA A 32 -10.97 1.44 -5.94
N ASP A 33 -11.65 1.33 -4.80
CA ASP A 33 -11.05 1.50 -3.47
C ASP A 33 -10.06 0.36 -3.17
N VAL A 34 -10.45 -0.89 -3.41
CA VAL A 34 -9.57 -2.06 -3.22
C VAL A 34 -8.30 -1.97 -4.05
N GLU A 35 -8.41 -1.56 -5.32
CA GLU A 35 -7.25 -1.35 -6.18
C GLU A 35 -6.31 -0.26 -5.65
N ARG A 36 -6.87 0.86 -5.18
CA ARG A 36 -6.09 1.95 -4.57
C ARG A 36 -5.36 1.50 -3.31
N GLU A 37 -6.04 0.77 -2.43
CA GLU A 37 -5.44 0.22 -1.22
C GLU A 37 -4.33 -0.77 -1.55
N ALA A 38 -4.54 -1.66 -2.51
CA ALA A 38 -3.52 -2.62 -2.94
C ALA A 38 -2.25 -1.92 -3.48
N VAL A 39 -2.42 -0.84 -4.27
CA VAL A 39 -1.29 -0.02 -4.74
C VAL A 39 -0.58 0.66 -3.57
N ALA A 40 -1.33 1.21 -2.61
CA ALA A 40 -0.76 1.88 -1.44
C ALA A 40 0.08 0.92 -0.59
N VAL A 41 -0.41 -0.31 -0.35
CA VAL A 41 0.32 -1.37 0.37
C VAL A 41 1.62 -1.72 -0.36
N ARG A 42 1.59 -1.92 -1.69
CA ARG A 42 2.81 -2.23 -2.46
C ARG A 42 3.87 -1.14 -2.33
N LYS A 43 3.48 0.13 -2.51
CA LYS A 43 4.39 1.28 -2.36
C LYS A 43 4.95 1.39 -0.93
N ASN A 44 4.12 1.14 0.08
CA ASN A 44 4.57 1.15 1.48
C ASN A 44 5.59 0.04 1.73
N MET A 45 5.33 -1.17 1.22
CA MET A 45 6.24 -2.30 1.36
C MET A 45 7.58 -2.06 0.67
N GLU A 46 7.59 -1.46 -0.51
CA GLU A 46 8.82 -1.02 -1.19
C GLU A 46 9.60 0.00 -0.34
N ARG A 47 8.91 1.02 0.19
CA ARG A 47 9.52 2.00 1.10
C ARG A 47 10.11 1.35 2.35
N LEU A 48 9.38 0.43 2.99
CA LEU A 48 9.87 -0.27 4.18
C LEU A 48 11.07 -1.15 3.88
N ARG A 49 11.10 -1.82 2.72
CA ARG A 49 12.28 -2.58 2.26
C ARG A 49 13.49 -1.65 2.08
N ALA A 50 13.31 -0.52 1.39
CA ALA A 50 14.38 0.45 1.21
C ALA A 50 14.93 0.97 2.55
N LEU A 51 14.04 1.27 3.52
CA LEU A 51 14.44 1.70 4.86
C LEU A 51 15.18 0.61 5.63
N ARG A 52 14.78 -0.67 5.51
CA ARG A 52 15.51 -1.78 6.15
C ARG A 52 16.93 -1.91 5.57
N VAL A 53 17.05 -1.91 4.25
CA VAL A 53 18.36 -1.98 3.58
C VAL A 53 19.25 -0.79 3.99
N ALA A 54 18.69 0.42 4.07
CA ALA A 54 19.43 1.59 4.52
C ALA A 54 19.93 1.44 5.97
N LYS A 55 19.07 0.96 6.88
CA LYS A 55 19.43 0.71 8.28
C LYS A 55 20.48 -0.40 8.43
N GLU A 56 20.37 -1.48 7.67
CA GLU A 56 21.38 -2.55 7.67
C GLU A 56 22.73 -2.04 7.16
N ALA A 57 22.73 -1.25 6.10
CA ALA A 57 23.94 -0.61 5.60
C ALA A 57 24.57 0.35 6.63
N GLU A 58 23.75 1.08 7.39
CA GLU A 58 24.23 1.90 8.51
C GLU A 58 24.81 1.06 9.64
N ALA A 59 24.14 -0.02 10.05
CA ALA A 59 24.63 -0.93 11.07
C ALA A 59 26.01 -1.51 10.68
N VAL A 60 26.15 -2.03 9.46
CA VAL A 60 27.42 -2.53 8.95
C VAL A 60 28.50 -1.44 8.94
N ARG A 61 28.17 -0.20 8.54
CA ARG A 61 29.11 0.93 8.61
C ARG A 61 29.55 1.20 10.04
N THR A 62 28.61 1.24 10.99
CA THR A 62 28.94 1.50 12.40
C THR A 62 29.82 0.40 12.98
N GLU A 63 29.53 -0.87 12.71
CA GLU A 63 30.35 -2.01 13.13
C GLU A 63 31.75 -1.98 12.51
N ALA A 64 31.85 -1.69 11.20
CA ALA A 64 33.13 -1.55 10.51
C ALA A 64 33.98 -0.42 11.12
N THR A 65 33.36 0.71 11.46
CA THR A 65 34.07 1.81 12.11
C THR A 65 34.51 1.45 13.53
N ALA A 66 33.66 0.79 14.32
CA ALA A 66 33.98 0.34 15.68
C ALA A 66 35.09 -0.73 15.69
N GLY A 67 35.06 -1.67 14.76
CA GLY A 67 36.13 -2.66 14.59
C GLY A 67 37.47 -2.01 14.22
N ASN A 68 37.43 -0.99 13.36
CA ASN A 68 38.64 -0.27 12.94
C ASN A 68 39.23 0.61 14.06
N THR A 69 38.39 1.26 14.88
CA THR A 69 38.87 2.03 16.04
C THR A 69 39.48 1.12 17.12
N ALA A 70 38.89 -0.05 17.37
CA ALA A 70 39.44 -1.04 18.29
C ALA A 70 40.80 -1.58 17.81
N ALA A 71 40.95 -1.87 16.51
CA ALA A 71 42.20 -2.35 15.92
C ALA A 71 43.32 -1.29 16.01
N LYS A 72 43.01 -0.02 15.69
CA LYS A 72 43.97 1.09 15.79
C LYS A 72 44.46 1.32 17.22
N THR A 73 43.55 1.21 18.21
CA THR A 73 43.87 1.40 19.63
C THR A 73 44.79 0.30 20.15
N LYS A 74 44.52 -0.98 19.80
CA LYS A 74 45.39 -2.11 20.14
C LYS A 74 46.79 -1.98 19.51
N ARG A 75 46.87 -1.53 18.25
CA ARG A 75 48.15 -1.34 17.55
C ARG A 75 48.99 -0.23 18.19
N LYS A 76 48.36 0.89 18.60
CA LYS A 76 49.05 1.99 19.30
C LYS A 76 49.62 1.54 20.65
N LYS A 77 48.88 0.73 21.43
CA LYS A 77 49.40 0.15 22.69
C LYS A 77 50.60 -0.78 22.49
N ARG A 78 50.61 -1.60 21.44
CA ARG A 78 51.73 -2.52 21.16
C ARG A 78 53.01 -1.83 20.66
N ILE A 79 52.89 -0.60 20.15
CA ILE A 79 54.03 0.18 19.62
C ILE A 79 54.62 1.10 20.69
N SER A 80 53.86 1.46 21.74
CA SER A 80 54.35 2.31 22.84
C SER A 80 54.89 1.55 24.06
N THR A 81 55.05 0.23 23.93
CA THR A 81 55.74 -0.66 24.89
C THR A 81 56.99 -1.20 24.23
#